data_AF-A0A7S0AQA4-F1
#
_entry.id   AF-A0A7S0AQA4-F1
#
_cell.length_a   1.000
_cell.length_b   1.000
_cell.length_c   1.000
_cell.angle_alpha   90.00
_cell.angle_beta   90.00
_cell.angle_gamma   90.00
#
_symmetry.space_group_name_H-M   'P 1'
#
loop_
_entity.id
_entity.type
_entity.pdbx_description
1 polymer ?
#
loop_
_entity_poly.entity_id
_entity_poly.type
_entity_poly.pdbx_seq_one_letter_code
_entity_poly.pdbx_strand_id
1 'polypeptide(L)'
;VSGSLAMEARLQPWRVEVANCLATGFSVALGLVLVAGSMLVDYNSTHSQLVLQAFLGVLLAFVFSGALVVVAFFAWRTACPTVRYSVFLCHHKASAGALARLFKIVYSSRAQGEIFIDSDHLDSLESLFAIVAFEVRNFVVIWTKETLTRIWCAGEITAAVRRGVHTVPVACSGHQLPTDADLAALKDVWSAGELAQLAGLGIELSHIQAAYKLFRDLPRLSFERGAAPERQKEAIFESLGLCRGLRVKVSAIGRRQVSVADAEPPRGSNTVGFRPSRSSSSHTSSVKLSASVGLVILGNLNDPEAVST
;
A
#
# COMPACT_ATOMS: atom_id res chain seq x y z
N VAL A 1 -32.76 -12.84 29.96
CA VAL A 1 -32.32 -12.50 28.59
C VAL A 1 -32.16 -10.99 28.38
N SER A 2 -33.15 -10.16 28.73
CA SER A 2 -33.08 -8.71 28.47
C SER A 2 -31.96 -7.97 29.23
N GLY A 3 -31.70 -8.33 30.49
CA GLY A 3 -30.64 -7.71 31.29
C GLY A 3 -29.23 -8.04 30.80
N SER A 4 -28.98 -9.30 30.39
CA SER A 4 -27.68 -9.71 29.85
C SER A 4 -27.39 -9.08 28.50
N LEU A 5 -28.40 -8.96 27.63
CA LEU A 5 -28.29 -8.26 26.34
C LEU A 5 -27.93 -6.78 26.49
N ALA A 6 -28.61 -6.08 27.41
CA ALA A 6 -28.33 -4.67 27.69
C ALA A 6 -26.91 -4.49 28.25
N MET A 7 -26.44 -5.44 29.06
CA MET A 7 -25.09 -5.41 29.61
C MET A 7 -24.04 -5.70 28.52
N GLU A 8 -24.25 -6.69 27.67
CA GLU A 8 -23.35 -7.02 26.57
C GLU A 8 -23.23 -5.87 25.56
N ALA A 9 -24.37 -5.27 25.18
CA ALA A 9 -24.41 -4.11 24.29
C ALA A 9 -23.68 -2.89 24.86
N ARG A 10 -23.66 -2.74 26.20
CA ARG A 10 -22.94 -1.65 26.89
C ARG A 10 -21.47 -1.93 27.10
N LEU A 11 -21.11 -3.16 27.43
CA LEU A 11 -19.74 -3.52 27.76
C LEU A 11 -18.85 -3.64 26.53
N GLN A 12 -19.44 -3.90 25.36
CA GLN A 12 -18.70 -4.05 24.08
C GLN A 12 -17.42 -4.86 24.27
N PRO A 13 -17.52 -6.13 24.71
CA PRO A 13 -16.37 -6.90 25.20
C PRO A 13 -15.28 -7.11 24.14
N TRP A 14 -15.62 -6.99 22.86
CA TRP A 14 -14.67 -7.12 21.76
C TRP A 14 -14.05 -5.76 21.40
N ARG A 15 -12.76 -5.77 21.06
CA ARG A 15 -12.07 -4.55 20.58
C ARG A 15 -12.59 -4.04 19.22
N VAL A 16 -13.20 -4.92 18.43
CA VAL A 16 -13.68 -4.60 17.09
C VAL A 16 -15.18 -4.38 17.14
N GLU A 17 -15.63 -3.18 16.75
CA GLU A 17 -17.05 -2.79 16.78
C GLU A 17 -17.96 -3.79 16.02
N VAL A 18 -17.46 -4.32 14.90
CA VAL A 18 -18.23 -5.29 14.11
C VAL A 18 -18.47 -6.59 14.86
N ALA A 19 -17.51 -7.06 15.67
CA ALA A 19 -17.69 -8.26 16.49
C ALA A 19 -18.75 -8.03 17.58
N ASN A 20 -18.77 -6.85 18.21
CA ASN A 20 -19.81 -6.48 19.17
C ASN A 20 -21.21 -6.41 18.52
N CYS A 21 -21.29 -5.86 17.31
CA CYS A 21 -22.54 -5.78 16.55
C CYS A 21 -23.08 -7.19 16.22
N LEU A 22 -22.21 -8.09 15.72
CA LEU A 22 -22.61 -9.46 15.41
C LEU A 22 -23.02 -10.25 16.65
N ALA A 23 -22.27 -10.16 17.75
CA ALA A 23 -22.60 -10.82 19.00
C ALA A 23 -23.97 -10.39 19.52
N THR A 24 -24.24 -9.08 19.55
CA THR A 24 -25.55 -8.53 19.94
C THR A 24 -26.66 -9.04 19.02
N GLY A 25 -26.43 -9.05 17.70
CA GLY A 25 -27.37 -9.57 16.70
C GLY A 25 -27.71 -11.05 16.93
N PHE A 26 -26.71 -11.90 17.17
CA PHE A 26 -26.92 -13.32 17.47
C PHE A 26 -27.69 -13.53 18.77
N SER A 27 -27.36 -12.80 19.83
CA SER A 27 -28.04 -12.92 21.13
C SER A 27 -29.51 -12.47 21.04
N VAL A 28 -29.82 -11.43 20.26
CA VAL A 28 -31.21 -11.00 20.00
C VAL A 28 -31.96 -12.06 19.19
N ALA A 29 -31.35 -12.59 18.12
CA ALA A 29 -31.95 -13.62 17.30
C ALA A 29 -32.26 -14.89 18.11
N LEU A 30 -31.31 -15.35 18.94
CA LEU A 30 -31.51 -16.49 19.83
C LEU A 30 -32.62 -16.22 20.86
N GLY A 31 -32.67 -15.00 21.41
CA GLY A 31 -33.73 -14.57 22.32
C GLY A 31 -35.12 -14.65 21.66
N LEU A 32 -35.25 -14.21 20.41
CA LEU A 32 -36.50 -14.30 19.64
C LEU A 32 -36.91 -15.76 19.40
N VAL A 33 -35.95 -16.62 19.06
CA VAL A 33 -36.20 -18.07 18.89
C VAL A 33 -36.69 -18.70 20.20
N LEU A 34 -36.09 -18.35 21.34
CA LEU A 34 -36.50 -18.87 22.65
C LEU A 34 -37.90 -18.36 23.05
N VAL A 35 -38.22 -17.09 22.81
CA VAL A 35 -39.56 -16.54 23.08
C VAL A 35 -40.59 -17.24 22.19
N ALA A 36 -40.32 -17.40 20.91
CA ALA A 36 -41.18 -18.15 19.99
C ALA A 36 -41.35 -19.62 20.45
N GLY A 37 -40.26 -20.24 20.90
CA GLY A 37 -40.25 -21.58 21.50
C GLY A 37 -41.05 -21.70 22.80
N SER A 38 -41.15 -20.63 23.58
CA SER A 38 -41.89 -20.63 24.85
C SER A 38 -43.41 -20.56 24.64
N MET A 39 -43.88 -19.92 23.57
CA MET A 39 -45.31 -19.84 23.20
C MET A 39 -45.88 -21.17 22.66
N LEU A 40 -45.05 -22.21 22.69
CA LEU A 40 -45.17 -23.45 21.93
C LEU A 40 -45.50 -24.65 22.83
N VAL A 41 -45.43 -24.47 24.16
CA VAL A 41 -45.52 -25.54 25.17
C VAL A 41 -46.92 -26.14 25.33
N ASP A 42 -48.00 -25.44 24.93
CA ASP A 42 -49.39 -25.86 25.20
C ASP A 42 -50.30 -25.85 23.96
N TYR A 43 -50.00 -26.60 22.88
CA TYR A 43 -50.87 -26.57 21.69
C TYR A 43 -51.04 -27.91 20.95
N ASN A 44 -52.27 -28.46 20.99
CA ASN A 44 -52.62 -29.80 20.46
C ASN A 44 -53.47 -29.77 19.17
N SER A 45 -53.29 -28.78 18.29
CA SER A 45 -54.04 -28.68 17.02
C SER A 45 -53.10 -28.68 15.81
N THR A 46 -53.43 -29.42 14.76
CA THR A 46 -52.62 -29.53 13.53
C THR A 46 -52.37 -28.17 12.85
N HIS A 47 -53.33 -27.24 12.94
CA HIS A 47 -53.24 -25.93 12.30
C HIS A 47 -52.17 -25.03 12.94
N SER A 48 -52.02 -25.07 14.26
CA SER A 48 -51.01 -24.26 14.96
C SER A 48 -49.59 -24.76 14.70
N GLN A 49 -49.40 -26.07 14.54
CA GLN A 49 -48.10 -26.65 14.17
C GLN A 49 -47.61 -26.12 12.82
N LEU A 50 -48.51 -26.02 11.83
CA LEU A 50 -48.17 -25.46 10.50
C LEU A 50 -47.81 -23.97 10.56
N VAL A 51 -48.62 -23.16 11.25
CA VAL A 51 -48.37 -21.71 11.40
C VAL A 51 -47.03 -21.47 12.08
N LEU A 52 -46.74 -22.26 13.11
CA LEU A 52 -45.49 -22.20 13.84
C LEU A 52 -44.29 -22.62 12.99
N GLN A 53 -44.38 -23.75 12.29
CA GLN A 53 -43.29 -24.22 11.41
C GLN A 53 -42.97 -23.17 10.35
N ALA A 54 -44.00 -22.54 9.77
CA ALA A 54 -43.82 -21.44 8.83
C ALA A 54 -43.13 -20.24 9.49
N PHE A 55 -43.58 -19.84 10.69
CA PHE A 55 -42.98 -18.73 11.43
C PHE A 55 -41.51 -18.98 11.77
N LEU A 56 -41.17 -20.15 12.34
CA LEU A 56 -39.79 -20.53 12.65
C LEU A 56 -38.94 -20.66 11.38
N GLY A 57 -39.51 -21.20 10.30
CA GLY A 57 -38.83 -21.29 9.00
C GLY A 57 -38.48 -19.91 8.45
N VAL A 58 -39.40 -18.95 8.51
CA VAL A 58 -39.16 -17.56 8.10
C VAL A 58 -38.12 -16.89 9.00
N LEU A 59 -38.21 -17.08 10.32
CA LEU A 59 -37.26 -16.52 11.28
C LEU A 59 -35.84 -17.07 11.05
N LEU A 60 -35.70 -18.38 10.88
CA LEU A 60 -34.42 -19.02 10.58
C LEU A 60 -33.89 -18.55 9.23
N ALA A 61 -34.72 -18.51 8.18
CA ALA A 61 -34.32 -18.01 6.87
C ALA A 61 -33.80 -16.56 6.95
N PHE A 62 -34.45 -15.70 7.75
CA PHE A 62 -33.99 -14.34 8.00
C PHE A 62 -32.60 -14.33 8.67
N VAL A 63 -32.41 -15.09 9.75
CA VAL A 63 -31.11 -15.18 10.46
C VAL A 63 -29.99 -15.70 9.54
N PHE A 64 -30.25 -16.78 8.79
CA PHE A 64 -29.27 -17.33 7.84
C PHE A 64 -28.97 -16.37 6.70
N SER A 65 -29.97 -15.65 6.17
CA SER A 65 -29.76 -14.65 5.12
C SER A 65 -28.88 -13.49 5.62
N GLY A 66 -29.11 -13.01 6.85
CA GLY A 66 -28.27 -11.99 7.48
C GLY A 66 -26.83 -12.46 7.66
N ALA A 67 -26.64 -13.69 8.18
CA ALA A 67 -25.32 -14.29 8.32
C ALA A 67 -24.61 -14.42 6.96
N LEU A 68 -25.33 -14.84 5.90
CA LEU A 68 -24.78 -14.96 4.55
C LEU A 68 -24.35 -13.60 4.00
N VAL A 69 -25.16 -12.54 4.17
CA VAL A 69 -24.81 -11.18 3.75
C VAL A 69 -23.55 -10.69 4.46
N VAL A 70 -23.42 -10.95 5.78
CA VAL A 70 -22.23 -10.59 6.54
C VAL A 70 -21.00 -11.34 6.02
N VAL A 71 -21.09 -12.66 5.86
CA VAL A 71 -19.98 -13.47 5.33
C VAL A 71 -19.59 -13.01 3.92
N ALA A 72 -20.57 -12.75 3.05
CA ALA A 72 -20.35 -12.24 1.70
C ALA A 72 -19.70 -10.85 1.73
N PHE A 73 -20.12 -9.95 2.63
CA PHE A 73 -19.52 -8.63 2.79
C PHE A 73 -18.06 -8.72 3.26
N PHE A 74 -17.76 -9.59 4.22
CA PHE A 74 -16.38 -9.80 4.67
C PHE A 74 -15.52 -10.45 3.59
N ALA A 75 -16.03 -11.49 2.92
CA ALA A 75 -15.35 -12.12 1.79
C ALA A 75 -15.06 -11.09 0.69
N TRP A 76 -16.04 -10.25 0.36
CA TRP A 76 -15.87 -9.14 -0.57
C TRP A 76 -14.79 -8.16 -0.10
N ARG A 77 -14.83 -7.73 1.17
CA ARG A 77 -13.83 -6.80 1.71
C ARG A 77 -12.42 -7.39 1.71
N THR A 78 -12.29 -8.68 1.96
CA THR A 78 -10.99 -9.38 1.87
C THR A 78 -10.52 -9.55 0.43
N ALA A 79 -11.45 -9.75 -0.51
CA ALA A 79 -11.13 -9.89 -1.93
C ALA A 79 -10.88 -8.54 -2.62
N CYS A 80 -11.45 -7.46 -2.09
CA CYS A 80 -11.34 -6.10 -2.60
C CYS A 80 -10.71 -5.20 -1.52
N PRO A 81 -9.41 -5.34 -1.26
CA PRO A 81 -8.73 -4.53 -0.27
C PRO A 81 -8.87 -3.04 -0.61
N THR A 82 -9.27 -2.26 0.38
CA THR A 82 -9.40 -0.81 0.23
C THR A 82 -8.00 -0.19 0.26
N VAL A 83 -7.56 0.31 -0.88
CA VAL A 83 -6.33 1.10 -0.96
C VAL A 83 -6.56 2.45 -0.29
N ARG A 84 -5.88 2.69 0.83
CA ARG A 84 -5.88 3.96 1.55
C ARG A 84 -4.81 4.92 1.03
N TYR A 85 -3.61 4.40 0.81
CA TYR A 85 -2.43 5.16 0.41
C TYR A 85 -2.14 4.99 -1.06
N SER A 86 -2.01 6.12 -1.75
CA SER A 86 -1.67 6.13 -3.17
C SER A 86 -0.20 5.77 -3.40
N VAL A 87 0.67 6.19 -2.48
CA VAL A 87 2.10 5.86 -2.48
C VAL A 87 2.58 5.65 -1.04
N PHE A 88 3.43 4.65 -0.85
CA PHE A 88 4.25 4.46 0.34
C PHE A 88 5.72 4.68 -0.01
N LEU A 89 6.44 5.47 0.80
CA LEU A 89 7.86 5.76 0.61
C LEU A 89 8.73 4.98 1.61
N CYS A 90 9.26 3.84 1.16
CA CYS A 90 10.24 3.05 1.91
C CYS A 90 11.64 3.70 1.81
N HIS A 91 12.29 3.92 2.96
CA HIS A 91 13.58 4.58 2.99
C HIS A 91 14.37 4.26 4.26
N HIS A 92 15.69 4.37 4.18
CA HIS A 92 16.54 4.36 5.36
C HIS A 92 16.43 5.69 6.11
N LYS A 93 15.98 5.67 7.38
CA LYS A 93 15.70 6.87 8.19
C LYS A 93 16.86 7.86 8.22
N ALA A 94 18.09 7.38 8.44
CA ALA A 94 19.24 8.26 8.60
C ALA A 94 19.81 8.78 7.26
N SER A 95 19.85 7.96 6.22
CA SER A 95 20.54 8.31 4.96
C SER A 95 19.62 8.86 3.87
N ALA A 96 18.31 8.64 4.00
CA ALA A 96 17.31 9.05 3.01
C ALA A 96 16.08 9.75 3.60
N GLY A 97 16.02 10.00 4.92
CA GLY A 97 14.84 10.61 5.57
C GLY A 97 14.48 12.00 5.03
N ALA A 98 15.47 12.88 4.83
CA ALA A 98 15.23 14.19 4.23
C ALA A 98 14.74 14.09 2.78
N LEU A 99 15.30 13.14 2.02
CA LEU A 99 14.91 12.89 0.63
C LEU A 99 13.49 12.33 0.54
N ALA A 100 13.10 11.41 1.43
CA ALA A 100 11.75 10.87 1.50
C ALA A 100 10.72 11.98 1.77
N ARG A 101 11.02 12.91 2.67
CA ARG A 101 10.17 14.10 2.91
C ARG A 101 10.05 14.99 1.67
N LEU A 102 11.15 15.21 0.94
CA LEU A 102 11.10 15.94 -0.34
C LEU A 102 10.18 15.23 -1.35
N PHE A 103 10.31 13.91 -1.50
CA PHE A 103 9.42 13.10 -2.34
C PHE A 103 7.97 13.28 -1.94
N LYS A 104 7.63 13.18 -0.64
CA LYS A 104 6.26 13.38 -0.16
C LYS A 104 5.72 14.77 -0.46
N ILE A 105 6.49 15.82 -0.25
CA ILE A 105 6.06 17.20 -0.56
C ILE A 105 5.73 17.33 -2.06
N VAL A 106 6.65 16.87 -2.92
CA VAL A 106 6.48 16.96 -4.37
C VAL A 106 5.32 16.08 -4.85
N TYR A 107 5.21 14.84 -4.37
CA TYR A 107 4.13 13.91 -4.71
C TYR A 107 2.78 14.47 -4.27
N SER A 108 2.67 14.99 -3.05
CA SER A 108 1.43 15.57 -2.52
C SER A 108 0.94 16.79 -3.32
N SER A 109 1.87 17.52 -3.95
CA SER A 109 1.54 18.65 -4.82
C SER A 109 0.96 18.24 -6.19
N ARG A 110 1.21 17.00 -6.64
CA ARG A 110 0.86 16.53 -7.99
C ARG A 110 -0.11 15.36 -8.03
N ALA A 111 -0.13 14.49 -7.02
CA ALA A 111 -1.03 13.36 -6.94
C ALA A 111 -2.19 13.65 -5.97
N GLN A 112 -3.37 13.12 -6.29
CA GLN A 112 -4.46 12.96 -5.35
C GLN A 112 -4.24 11.69 -4.53
N GLY A 113 -4.69 11.72 -3.28
CA GLY A 113 -4.54 10.61 -2.33
C GLY A 113 -3.41 10.84 -1.32
N GLU A 114 -3.37 9.98 -0.31
CA GLU A 114 -2.41 10.09 0.79
C GLU A 114 -1.06 9.47 0.39
N ILE A 115 0.01 10.18 0.74
CA ILE A 115 1.40 9.74 0.58
C ILE A 115 1.95 9.40 1.96
N PHE A 116 2.25 8.14 2.19
CA PHE A 116 2.71 7.63 3.47
C PHE A 116 4.23 7.59 3.57
N ILE A 117 4.77 8.00 4.72
CA ILE A 117 6.18 7.82 5.11
C ILE A 117 6.20 7.15 6.48
N ASP A 118 7.03 6.11 6.63
CA ASP A 118 7.37 5.41 7.89
C ASP A 118 7.47 6.37 9.10
N SER A 119 8.16 7.51 8.96
CA SER A 119 8.42 8.44 10.07
C SER A 119 7.24 9.21 10.64
N ASP A 120 6.10 9.26 9.96
CA ASP A 120 5.03 10.20 10.32
C ASP A 120 3.98 9.59 11.25
N HIS A 121 3.82 8.26 11.25
CA HIS A 121 2.76 7.54 11.96
C HIS A 121 3.20 6.16 12.48
N LEU A 122 4.42 6.05 13.00
CA LEU A 122 4.96 4.78 13.47
C LEU A 122 4.49 4.46 14.90
N ASP A 123 3.23 4.04 15.05
CA ASP A 123 2.70 3.58 16.34
C ASP A 123 3.03 2.10 16.59
N SER A 124 3.08 1.27 15.54
CA SER A 124 3.50 -0.13 15.62
C SER A 124 4.11 -0.64 14.30
N LEU A 125 5.12 -1.51 14.40
CA LEU A 125 5.78 -2.09 13.23
C LEU A 125 4.92 -3.14 12.53
N GLU A 126 4.06 -3.84 13.28
CA GLU A 126 3.09 -4.80 12.72
C GLU A 126 2.11 -4.12 11.77
N SER A 127 1.56 -2.97 12.16
CA SER A 127 0.67 -2.20 11.30
C SER A 127 1.36 -1.71 10.03
N LEU A 128 2.67 -1.44 10.09
CA LEU A 128 3.44 -0.94 8.94
C LEU A 128 3.45 -1.94 7.79
N PHE A 129 3.72 -3.22 8.08
CA PHE A 129 3.75 -4.26 7.05
C PHE A 129 2.35 -4.57 6.51
N ALA A 130 1.32 -4.53 7.36
CA ALA A 130 -0.07 -4.65 6.92
C ALA A 130 -0.46 -3.49 5.98
N ILE A 131 -0.07 -2.25 6.31
CA ILE A 131 -0.29 -1.08 5.46
C ILE A 131 0.35 -1.30 4.09
N VAL A 132 1.63 -1.66 4.04
CA VAL A 132 2.34 -1.93 2.78
C VAL A 132 1.66 -3.04 1.98
N ALA A 133 1.27 -4.13 2.65
CA ALA A 133 0.67 -5.31 2.03
C ALA A 133 -0.73 -5.06 1.43
N PHE A 134 -1.57 -4.25 2.09
CA PHE A 134 -3.00 -4.22 1.79
C PHE A 134 -3.56 -2.82 1.50
N GLU A 135 -2.93 -1.77 2.02
CA GLU A 135 -3.48 -0.41 1.96
C GLU A 135 -2.75 0.48 0.95
N VAL A 136 -1.69 -0.01 0.31
CA VAL A 136 -0.80 0.76 -0.57
C VAL A 136 -1.00 0.36 -2.03
N ARG A 137 -1.16 1.35 -2.91
CA ARG A 137 -1.21 1.13 -4.37
C ARG A 137 0.18 1.01 -4.99
N ASN A 138 1.07 1.90 -4.60
CA ASN A 138 2.42 2.01 -5.16
C ASN A 138 3.44 2.05 -4.02
N PHE A 139 4.48 1.25 -4.15
CA PHE A 139 5.56 1.15 -3.17
C PHE A 139 6.85 1.70 -3.78
N VAL A 140 7.26 2.89 -3.35
CA VAL A 140 8.46 3.55 -3.88
C VAL A 140 9.59 3.34 -2.88
N VAL A 141 10.70 2.75 -3.35
CA VAL A 141 11.86 2.46 -2.50
C VAL A 141 12.98 3.43 -2.84
N ILE A 142 13.30 4.32 -1.89
CA ILE A 142 14.46 5.19 -2.00
C ILE A 142 15.69 4.37 -1.62
N TRP A 143 16.39 3.88 -2.62
CA TRP A 143 17.42 2.87 -2.51
C TRP A 143 18.80 3.53 -2.39
N THR A 144 19.30 3.62 -1.16
CA THR A 144 20.70 3.98 -0.85
C THR A 144 21.49 2.72 -0.48
N LYS A 145 22.79 2.85 -0.22
CA LYS A 145 23.63 1.72 0.22
C LYS A 145 23.16 1.10 1.56
N GLU A 146 22.46 1.86 2.40
CA GLU A 146 21.96 1.41 3.70
C GLU A 146 20.50 0.92 3.68
N THR A 147 19.76 1.08 2.57
CA THR A 147 18.34 0.72 2.53
C THR A 147 18.14 -0.78 2.73
N LEU A 148 18.96 -1.62 2.10
CA LEU A 148 18.84 -3.08 2.19
C LEU A 148 19.45 -3.66 3.47
N THR A 149 20.14 -2.86 4.28
CA THR A 149 20.74 -3.29 5.55
C THR A 149 19.85 -2.99 6.75
N ARG A 150 18.71 -2.32 6.56
CA ARG A 150 17.77 -2.01 7.65
C ARG A 150 16.62 -3.00 7.65
N ILE A 151 16.45 -3.68 8.77
CA ILE A 151 15.48 -4.77 8.88
C ILE A 151 14.04 -4.34 8.57
N TRP A 152 13.66 -3.11 8.92
CA TRP A 152 12.32 -2.59 8.62
C TRP A 152 12.09 -2.43 7.12
N CYS A 153 13.07 -1.91 6.38
CA CYS A 153 13.00 -1.82 4.93
C CYS A 153 12.98 -3.22 4.28
N ALA A 154 13.67 -4.19 4.88
CA ALA A 154 13.59 -5.60 4.46
C ALA A 154 12.17 -6.16 4.61
N GLY A 155 11.52 -5.92 5.76
CA GLY A 155 10.14 -6.31 6.00
C GLY A 155 9.15 -5.63 5.06
N GLU A 156 9.29 -4.33 4.83
CA GLU A 156 8.45 -3.55 3.89
C GLU A 156 8.57 -4.08 2.45
N ILE A 157 9.80 -4.25 1.94
CA ILE A 157 10.05 -4.80 0.60
C ILE A 157 9.47 -6.21 0.49
N THR A 158 9.65 -7.04 1.52
CA THR A 158 9.12 -8.42 1.52
C THR A 158 7.61 -8.44 1.50
N ALA A 159 6.95 -7.59 2.30
CA ALA A 159 5.50 -7.44 2.32
C ALA A 159 4.96 -6.97 0.95
N ALA A 160 5.59 -5.96 0.35
CA ALA A 160 5.22 -5.43 -0.96
C ALA A 160 5.35 -6.51 -2.06
N VAL A 161 6.48 -7.21 -2.11
CA VAL A 161 6.75 -8.24 -3.13
C VAL A 161 5.80 -9.43 -3.00
N ARG A 162 5.60 -9.97 -1.78
CA ARG A 162 4.68 -11.10 -1.55
C ARG A 162 3.23 -10.79 -1.93
N ARG A 163 2.84 -9.51 -1.86
CA ARG A 163 1.49 -9.05 -2.22
C ARG A 163 1.38 -8.49 -3.64
N GLY A 164 2.48 -8.47 -4.40
CA GLY A 164 2.48 -7.95 -5.77
C GLY A 164 2.18 -6.45 -5.84
N VAL A 165 2.54 -5.68 -4.81
CA VAL A 165 2.37 -4.23 -4.82
C VAL A 165 3.29 -3.61 -5.87
N HIS A 166 2.76 -2.70 -6.69
CA HIS A 166 3.54 -2.06 -7.76
C HIS A 166 4.72 -1.31 -7.17
N THR A 167 5.92 -1.82 -7.40
CA THR A 167 7.15 -1.33 -6.75
C THR A 167 7.98 -0.51 -7.72
N VAL A 168 8.42 0.68 -7.28
CA VAL A 168 9.25 1.61 -8.05
C VAL A 168 10.57 1.86 -7.30
N PRO A 169 11.66 1.18 -7.67
CA PRO A 169 12.98 1.44 -7.11
C PRO A 169 13.55 2.78 -7.62
N VAL A 170 13.99 3.62 -6.68
CA VAL A 170 14.68 4.89 -6.95
C VAL A 170 16.10 4.79 -6.41
N ALA A 171 17.02 4.46 -7.30
CA ALA A 171 18.41 4.14 -6.99
C ALA A 171 19.24 5.41 -6.82
N CYS A 172 19.62 5.72 -5.59
CA CYS A 172 20.43 6.89 -5.27
C CYS A 172 21.91 6.69 -5.65
N SER A 173 22.64 7.79 -5.79
CA SER A 173 24.10 7.75 -5.94
C SER A 173 24.77 6.91 -4.85
N GLY A 174 25.58 5.93 -5.28
CA GLY A 174 26.30 5.00 -4.39
C GLY A 174 25.49 3.76 -3.95
N HIS A 175 24.29 3.53 -4.48
CA HIS A 175 23.62 2.24 -4.29
C HIS A 175 24.46 1.09 -4.88
N GLN A 176 24.31 -0.09 -4.30
CA GLN A 176 24.94 -1.32 -4.76
C GLN A 176 23.85 -2.36 -4.99
N LEU A 177 23.94 -3.08 -6.10
CA LEU A 177 23.06 -4.22 -6.32
C LEU A 177 23.55 -5.38 -5.45
N PRO A 178 22.67 -6.01 -4.65
CA PRO A 178 23.06 -7.16 -3.87
C PRO A 178 23.38 -8.34 -4.80
N THR A 179 24.57 -8.91 -4.63
CA THR A 179 24.95 -10.19 -5.24
C THR A 179 24.28 -11.34 -4.50
N ASP A 180 24.25 -12.53 -5.10
CA ASP A 180 23.69 -13.71 -4.41
C ASP A 180 24.49 -14.08 -3.15
N ALA A 181 25.79 -13.77 -3.12
CA ALA A 181 26.63 -13.89 -1.92
C ALA A 181 26.20 -12.91 -0.82
N ASP A 182 25.93 -11.65 -1.17
CA ASP A 182 25.41 -10.65 -0.22
C ASP A 182 24.07 -11.10 0.38
N LEU A 183 23.20 -11.68 -0.46
CA LEU A 183 21.91 -12.20 -0.01
C LEU A 183 22.06 -13.41 0.92
N ALA A 184 23.01 -14.30 0.65
CA ALA A 184 23.33 -15.43 1.53
C ALA A 184 23.90 -14.97 2.88
N ALA A 185 24.62 -13.85 2.90
CA ALA A 185 25.21 -13.25 4.09
C ALA A 185 24.24 -12.33 4.89
N LEU A 186 22.97 -12.17 4.47
CA LEU A 186 22.02 -11.30 5.18
C LEU A 186 21.80 -11.67 6.66
N LYS A 187 21.93 -12.96 7.00
CA LYS A 187 21.84 -13.42 8.40
C LYS A 187 22.87 -12.77 9.31
N ASP A 188 24.00 -12.32 8.75
CA ASP A 188 25.11 -11.72 9.48
C ASP A 188 24.96 -10.19 9.58
N VAL A 189 24.01 -9.60 8.82
CA VAL A 189 23.70 -8.16 8.83
C VAL A 189 22.82 -7.77 10.02
N TRP A 190 21.96 -8.69 10.49
CA TRP A 190 20.99 -8.45 11.56
C TRP A 190 21.22 -9.36 12.75
N SER A 191 20.90 -8.87 13.94
CA SER A 191 20.93 -9.69 15.15
C SER A 191 19.84 -10.76 15.13
N ALA A 192 20.05 -11.85 15.86
CA ALA A 192 19.04 -12.90 16.02
C ALA A 192 17.72 -12.37 16.61
N GLY A 193 17.78 -11.35 17.48
CA GLY A 193 16.61 -10.72 18.07
C GLY A 193 15.79 -9.92 17.04
N GLU A 194 16.45 -9.22 16.13
CA GLU A 194 15.81 -8.52 15.02
C GLU A 194 15.14 -9.51 14.05
N LEU A 195 15.85 -10.60 13.69
CA LEU A 195 15.29 -11.67 12.85
C LEU A 195 14.08 -12.35 13.52
N ALA A 196 14.14 -12.60 14.83
CA ALA A 196 13.03 -13.16 15.59
C ALA A 196 11.80 -12.23 15.59
N GLN A 197 12.00 -10.91 15.62
CA GLN A 197 10.89 -9.94 15.52
C GLN A 197 10.18 -10.03 14.16
N LEU A 198 10.93 -10.11 13.05
CA LEU A 198 10.31 -10.31 11.73
C LEU A 198 9.64 -11.68 11.60
N ALA A 199 10.26 -12.73 12.14
CA ALA A 199 9.69 -14.08 12.13
C ALA A 199 8.35 -14.13 12.91
N GLY A 200 8.25 -13.42 14.03
CA GLY A 200 7.00 -13.25 14.78
C GLY A 200 5.87 -12.57 13.97
N LEU A 201 6.23 -11.83 12.92
CA LEU A 201 5.31 -11.20 11.96
C LEU A 201 5.14 -12.03 10.67
N GLY A 202 5.62 -13.28 10.63
CA GLY A 202 5.53 -14.17 9.48
C GLY A 202 6.48 -13.80 8.32
N ILE A 203 7.56 -13.07 8.61
CA ILE A 203 8.60 -12.69 7.64
C ILE A 203 9.92 -13.37 8.04
N GLU A 204 10.18 -14.54 7.47
CA GLU A 204 11.43 -15.27 7.63
C GLU A 204 12.54 -14.73 6.72
N LEU A 205 13.80 -15.06 7.03
CA LEU A 205 14.97 -14.66 6.26
C LEU A 205 14.90 -15.12 4.79
N SER A 206 14.39 -16.33 4.55
CA SER A 206 14.18 -16.90 3.20
C SER A 206 13.24 -16.01 2.36
N HIS A 207 12.18 -15.47 2.98
CA HIS A 207 11.26 -14.55 2.31
C HIS A 207 11.97 -13.25 1.91
N ILE A 208 12.83 -12.72 2.77
CA ILE A 208 13.61 -11.50 2.51
C ILE A 208 14.57 -11.72 1.34
N GLN A 209 15.32 -12.84 1.36
CA GLN A 209 16.23 -13.20 0.28
C GLN A 209 15.50 -13.30 -1.06
N ALA A 210 14.36 -14.00 -1.10
CA ALA A 210 13.53 -14.11 -2.30
C ALA A 210 13.02 -12.73 -2.77
N ALA A 211 12.55 -11.89 -1.85
CA ALA A 211 12.07 -10.56 -2.17
C ALA A 211 13.17 -9.65 -2.70
N TYR A 212 14.39 -9.70 -2.14
CA TYR A 212 15.53 -8.91 -2.60
C TYR A 212 16.02 -9.35 -3.97
N LYS A 213 15.98 -10.65 -4.30
CA LYS A 213 16.25 -11.14 -5.67
C LYS A 213 15.28 -10.52 -6.67
N LEU A 214 13.98 -10.60 -6.40
CA LEU A 214 12.96 -10.00 -7.27
C LEU A 214 13.12 -8.48 -7.37
N PHE A 215 13.35 -7.81 -6.25
CA PHE A 215 13.55 -6.37 -6.18
C PHE A 215 14.79 -5.89 -6.96
N ARG A 216 15.91 -6.63 -6.90
CA ARG A 216 17.15 -6.37 -7.64
C ARG A 216 16.93 -6.30 -9.15
N ASP A 217 16.03 -7.15 -9.65
CA ASP A 217 15.79 -7.34 -11.07
C ASP A 217 14.72 -6.36 -11.62
N LEU A 218 14.08 -5.57 -10.76
CA LEU A 218 13.12 -4.54 -11.17
C LEU A 218 13.81 -3.37 -11.92
N PRO A 219 13.14 -2.77 -12.92
CA PRO A 219 13.57 -1.51 -13.50
C PRO A 219 13.71 -0.43 -12.44
N ARG A 220 14.86 0.23 -12.39
CA ARG A 220 15.18 1.24 -11.38
C ARG A 220 15.40 2.61 -12.03
N LEU A 221 14.89 3.64 -11.38
CA LEU A 221 15.16 5.02 -11.75
C LEU A 221 16.45 5.50 -11.09
N SER A 222 17.37 6.09 -11.84
CA SER A 222 18.58 6.69 -11.27
C SER A 222 18.27 8.04 -10.63
N PHE A 223 18.75 8.27 -9.41
CA PHE A 223 18.60 9.53 -8.68
C PHE A 223 19.95 10.07 -8.18
N GLU A 224 20.41 11.16 -8.78
CA GLU A 224 21.66 11.81 -8.42
C GLU A 224 21.43 12.86 -7.32
N ARG A 225 21.78 12.53 -6.06
CA ARG A 225 21.60 13.42 -4.90
C ARG A 225 22.36 14.76 -4.99
N GLY A 226 23.43 14.80 -5.79
CA GLY A 226 24.24 16.00 -6.01
C GLY A 226 23.86 16.77 -7.29
N ALA A 227 22.86 16.32 -8.04
CA ALA A 227 22.42 17.02 -9.26
C ALA A 227 21.75 18.36 -8.92
N ALA A 228 21.64 19.23 -9.93
CA ALA A 228 20.89 20.47 -9.83
C ALA A 228 19.44 20.21 -9.35
N PRO A 229 18.84 21.09 -8.52
CA PRO A 229 17.49 20.90 -7.96
C PRO A 229 16.40 20.58 -9.00
N GLU A 230 16.51 21.14 -10.20
CA GLU A 230 15.61 20.96 -11.32
C GLU A 230 15.66 19.52 -11.81
N ARG A 231 16.87 18.96 -11.99
CA ARG A 231 17.08 17.57 -12.39
C ARG A 231 16.64 16.59 -11.31
N GLN A 232 16.84 16.93 -10.03
CA GLN A 232 16.30 16.14 -8.92
C GLN A 232 14.77 16.12 -8.97
N LYS A 233 14.14 17.29 -9.18
CA LYS A 233 12.69 17.42 -9.29
C LYS A 233 12.13 16.66 -10.49
N GLU A 234 12.81 16.68 -11.63
CA GLU A 234 12.48 15.88 -12.81
C GLU A 234 12.51 14.39 -12.50
N ALA A 235 13.56 13.89 -11.85
CA ALA A 235 13.63 12.49 -11.42
C ALA A 235 12.52 12.12 -10.43
N ILE A 236 12.17 13.02 -9.50
CA ILE A 236 11.00 12.81 -8.62
C ILE A 236 9.71 12.73 -9.44
N PHE A 237 9.52 13.59 -10.44
CA PHE A 237 8.34 13.51 -11.31
C PHE A 237 8.33 12.25 -12.18
N GLU A 238 9.48 11.82 -12.66
CA GLU A 238 9.62 10.58 -13.42
C GLU A 238 9.23 9.38 -12.55
N SER A 239 9.71 9.30 -11.31
CA SER A 239 9.29 8.24 -10.37
C SER A 239 7.78 8.26 -10.09
N LEU A 240 7.16 9.44 -10.03
CA LEU A 240 5.71 9.57 -9.91
C LEU A 240 4.98 9.08 -11.16
N GLY A 241 5.53 9.34 -12.35
CA GLY A 241 5.02 8.85 -13.63
C GLY A 241 5.10 7.33 -13.78
N LEU A 242 6.04 6.67 -13.10
CA LEU A 242 6.14 5.22 -13.04
C LEU A 242 5.11 4.57 -12.10
N CYS A 243 4.44 5.35 -11.25
CA CYS A 243 3.39 4.85 -10.36
C CYS A 243 2.07 4.60 -11.13
N ARG A 244 1.35 3.53 -10.78
CA ARG A 244 0.11 3.12 -11.42
C ARG A 244 -1.13 3.65 -10.70
N GLY A 245 -2.16 3.98 -11.50
CA GLY A 245 -3.47 4.36 -10.98
C GLY A 245 -3.47 5.64 -10.13
N LEU A 246 -2.46 6.49 -10.25
CA LEU A 246 -2.46 7.80 -9.58
C LEU A 246 -3.36 8.77 -10.32
N ARG A 247 -4.20 9.49 -9.59
CA ARG A 247 -4.96 10.61 -10.14
C ARG A 247 -4.11 11.86 -10.01
N VAL A 248 -3.71 12.46 -11.13
CA VAL A 248 -2.91 13.69 -11.13
C VAL A 248 -3.84 14.87 -10.83
N LYS A 249 -3.44 15.73 -9.89
CA LYS A 249 -4.06 17.03 -9.67
C LYS A 249 -3.77 17.88 -10.90
N VAL A 250 -4.80 18.11 -11.72
CA VAL A 250 -4.75 19.14 -12.77
C VAL A 250 -4.65 20.46 -12.03
N SER A 251 -3.43 20.95 -11.86
CA SER A 251 -3.22 22.23 -11.22
C SER A 251 -3.89 23.28 -12.10
N ALA A 252 -4.91 23.97 -11.57
CA ALA A 252 -5.58 25.08 -12.24
C ALA A 252 -4.64 26.29 -12.46
N ILE A 253 -3.37 26.17 -12.06
CA ILE A 253 -2.28 27.11 -12.27
C ILE A 253 -1.84 27.04 -13.74
N GLY A 254 -2.65 27.65 -14.61
CA GLY A 254 -2.36 27.64 -16.05
C GLY A 254 -3.32 28.37 -16.97
N ARG A 255 -4.36 29.05 -16.45
CA ARG A 255 -5.10 30.06 -17.22
C ARG A 255 -4.84 31.47 -16.68
N ARG A 256 -3.58 31.76 -16.36
CA ARG A 256 -3.13 33.16 -16.29
C ARG A 256 -2.82 33.55 -17.74
N GLN A 257 -3.80 34.12 -18.43
CA GLN A 257 -3.53 34.90 -19.63
C GLN A 257 -2.53 35.97 -19.21
N VAL A 258 -1.29 35.83 -19.67
CA VAL A 258 -0.41 36.99 -19.74
C VAL A 258 -1.03 37.85 -20.84
N SER A 259 -1.86 38.83 -20.46
CA SER A 259 -2.28 39.88 -21.39
C SER A 259 -1.01 40.61 -21.80
N VAL A 260 -0.62 40.42 -23.06
CA VAL A 260 0.50 41.11 -23.72
C VAL A 260 0.06 42.56 -24.01
N ALA A 261 -0.25 43.34 -22.97
CA ALA A 261 -0.72 44.71 -23.13
C ALA A 261 0.26 45.78 -22.62
N ASP A 262 1.20 45.46 -21.71
CA ASP A 262 2.07 46.49 -21.10
C ASP A 262 3.56 46.17 -21.17
N ALA A 263 4.05 45.70 -22.33
CA ALA A 263 5.49 45.64 -22.60
C ALA A 263 5.95 46.97 -23.20
N GLU A 264 6.38 47.90 -22.35
CA GLU A 264 7.14 49.08 -22.77
C GLU A 264 8.43 48.64 -23.51
N PRO A 265 8.79 49.28 -24.64
CA PRO A 265 10.01 48.98 -25.35
C PRO A 265 11.25 49.48 -24.60
N PRO A 266 12.33 48.68 -24.49
CA PRO A 266 13.59 49.16 -23.93
C PRO A 266 14.24 50.17 -24.89
N ARG A 267 14.41 51.41 -24.41
CA ARG A 267 15.33 52.39 -25.01
C ARG A 267 16.76 51.90 -24.83
N GLY A 268 17.48 51.76 -25.95
CA GLY A 268 18.74 51.03 -26.01
C GLY A 268 19.97 51.77 -25.48
N SER A 269 21.12 51.10 -25.57
CA SER A 269 22.33 51.61 -26.25
C SER A 269 23.47 50.57 -26.23
N ASN A 270 24.20 50.57 -27.36
CA ASN A 270 25.63 50.32 -27.57
C ASN A 270 26.26 48.91 -27.41
N THR A 271 26.38 48.27 -28.58
CA THR A 271 27.59 47.68 -29.18
C THR A 271 28.89 47.66 -28.35
N VAL A 272 29.43 46.46 -28.10
CA VAL A 272 30.83 46.09 -28.39
C VAL A 272 30.86 44.59 -28.73
N GLY A 273 31.47 44.24 -29.86
CA GLY A 273 31.55 42.88 -30.37
C GLY A 273 32.62 42.03 -29.68
N PHE A 274 32.31 40.73 -29.55
CA PHE A 274 33.31 39.70 -29.36
C PHE A 274 32.79 38.36 -29.92
N ARG A 275 33.49 37.81 -30.92
CA ARG A 275 33.38 36.41 -31.39
C ARG A 275 34.36 35.59 -30.55
N PRO A 276 34.06 34.34 -30.15
CA PRO A 276 34.53 33.24 -31.00
C PRO A 276 33.74 31.90 -30.97
N SER A 277 34.08 31.10 -31.99
CA SER A 277 34.19 29.63 -32.08
C SER A 277 32.97 28.71 -31.91
N ARG A 278 32.67 28.06 -33.04
CA ARG A 278 31.90 26.82 -33.23
C ARG A 278 32.57 25.60 -32.59
N SER A 279 31.80 24.80 -31.86
CA SER A 279 31.73 23.33 -31.82
C SER A 279 30.79 23.00 -30.64
N SER A 280 29.93 22.00 -30.60
CA SER A 280 29.81 20.70 -31.26
C SER A 280 28.33 20.28 -31.19
N SER A 281 27.91 19.45 -32.13
CA SER A 281 26.55 18.90 -32.26
C SER A 281 26.26 17.87 -31.17
N SER A 282 25.26 18.12 -30.33
CA SER A 282 24.65 17.09 -29.48
C SER A 282 23.42 16.51 -30.17
N HIS A 283 23.50 15.22 -30.50
CA HIS A 283 22.38 14.40 -30.93
C HIS A 283 21.42 14.21 -29.74
N THR A 284 20.22 14.77 -29.85
CA THR A 284 19.08 14.46 -28.98
C THR A 284 18.36 13.23 -29.51
N SER A 285 18.73 12.06 -29.00
CA SER A 285 18.02 10.81 -29.25
C SER A 285 16.71 10.81 -28.47
N SER A 286 15.58 10.95 -29.17
CA SER A 286 14.25 10.79 -28.59
C SER A 286 13.98 9.30 -28.34
N VAL A 287 14.02 8.88 -27.08
CA VAL A 287 13.60 7.53 -26.69
C VAL A 287 12.08 7.50 -26.61
N LYS A 288 11.44 6.86 -27.59
CA LYS A 288 10.03 6.48 -27.52
C LYS A 288 9.88 5.34 -26.52
N LEU A 289 9.36 5.65 -25.33
CA LEU A 289 8.89 4.66 -24.37
C LEU A 289 7.61 4.00 -24.91
N SER A 290 7.77 2.84 -25.52
CA SER A 290 6.67 1.92 -25.81
C SER A 290 6.26 1.23 -24.51
N ALA A 291 5.07 1.58 -24.00
CA ALA A 291 4.49 0.92 -22.84
C ALA A 291 3.91 -0.44 -23.27
N SER A 292 4.74 -1.48 -23.30
CA SER A 292 4.27 -2.86 -23.33
C SER A 292 3.74 -3.23 -21.95
N VAL A 293 2.42 -3.33 -21.82
CA VAL A 293 1.74 -3.86 -20.63
C VAL A 293 1.99 -5.37 -20.58
N GLY A 294 3.11 -5.77 -19.97
CA GLY A 294 3.35 -7.15 -19.56
C GLY A 294 2.52 -7.42 -18.31
N LEU A 295 1.41 -8.12 -18.45
CA LEU A 295 0.71 -8.77 -17.35
C LEU A 295 1.59 -9.93 -16.88
N VAL A 296 2.49 -9.66 -15.92
CA VAL A 296 3.22 -10.72 -15.21
C VAL A 296 2.23 -11.37 -14.27
N ILE A 297 1.70 -12.53 -14.67
CA ILE A 297 0.99 -13.43 -13.77
C ILE A 297 2.07 -13.96 -12.80
N LEU A 298 2.11 -13.40 -11.59
CA LEU A 298 2.91 -13.96 -10.51
C LEU A 298 2.33 -15.34 -10.20
N GLY A 299 3.11 -16.37 -10.54
CA GLY A 299 2.84 -17.75 -10.16
C GLY A 299 2.66 -17.84 -8.64
N ASN A 300 1.70 -18.65 -8.24
CA ASN A 300 1.32 -18.88 -6.85
C ASN A 300 2.53 -19.43 -6.08
N LEU A 301 3.12 -18.63 -5.19
CA LEU A 301 4.32 -18.96 -4.39
C LEU A 301 4.07 -20.04 -3.31
N ASN A 302 2.98 -20.79 -3.41
CA ASN A 302 2.54 -21.79 -2.45
C ASN A 302 2.60 -23.23 -2.99
N ASP A 303 3.32 -23.50 -4.09
CA ASP A 303 3.57 -24.88 -4.54
C ASP A 303 4.73 -25.52 -3.75
N PRO A 304 4.48 -26.52 -2.88
CA PRO A 304 5.52 -27.19 -2.10
C PRO A 304 6.33 -28.24 -2.90
N GLU A 305 6.12 -28.40 -4.21
CA GLU A 305 6.72 -29.50 -5.00
C GLU A 305 8.02 -29.16 -5.77
N ALA A 306 8.60 -27.96 -5.63
CA ALA A 306 9.78 -27.56 -6.41
C ALA A 306 11.15 -27.89 -5.76
N VAL A 307 11.23 -28.86 -4.84
CA VAL A 307 12.50 -29.29 -4.22
C VAL A 307 12.75 -30.78 -4.45
N SER A 308 12.99 -31.17 -5.71
CA SER A 308 13.71 -32.40 -6.04
C SER A 308 14.20 -32.39 -7.50
N THR A 309 15.24 -31.60 -7.78
CA THR A 309 16.24 -31.84 -8.85
C THR A 309 17.46 -30.97 -8.59
#